data_AF-A0A8J2QGV7-F1
#
_entry.id   AF-A0A8J2QGV7-F1
#
_cell.length_a   1.000
_cell.length_b   1.000
_cell.length_c   1.000
_cell.angle_alpha   90.00
_cell.angle_beta   90.00
_cell.angle_gamma   90.00
#
_symmetry.space_group_name_H-M   'P 1'
#
loop_
_entity.id
_entity.type
_entity.pdbx_description
1 polymer ?
#
loop_
_entity_poly.entity_id
_entity_poly.type
_entity_poly.pdbx_seq_one_letter_code
_entity_poly.pdbx_strand_id
1 'polypeptide(L)'
;MLNLLRITLFVVKPISVCCDIPELGDPKPLAECSNMKLQGPCSDVQCVFEKSGFLVEKQTLNKEAYRNHLMKWLESHKEWKDGIEKAINDCINVDIRQYLDYPCKAYDVFTCTGIAMLKVVLADVPPHCRGPPPDGANPRDCCKLPKVFTEEDFKECGIEKPSKERKVPECSKQICLLKRYELMKDDTNVDKDAVAAFLDKYSEGDEDMQSAVEATKQKCLNNDLPNIPEICEPSKIVYCVAGSMLMVNCQLEENIKPERCYGDDNIMDRRCCIFPPFFKRDIARSCGARFALMELVREHNVTTLRRSNADENCDYWKCLLTKYGMLDSNENLNVDNYFSHLDRWLTLNPEFNPILVTARVYCRDLKRHYFPLTTCEFFDFQLCIRGYVNVHCPLYIQSKECIEWKEFYNDCKEYYI
;
A
#
# COMPACT_ATOMS: atom_id res chain seq x y z
N MET A 1 -2.24 11.63 -25.65
CA MET A 1 -2.15 12.68 -24.60
C MET A 1 -3.46 12.69 -23.80
N LEU A 2 -3.92 11.52 -23.34
CA LEU A 2 -5.11 11.34 -22.49
C LEU A 2 -4.63 11.10 -21.06
N ASN A 3 -4.71 12.10 -20.18
CA ASN A 3 -3.82 12.17 -19.02
C ASN A 3 -4.45 12.49 -17.66
N LEU A 4 -5.77 12.46 -17.49
CA LEU A 4 -6.35 12.89 -16.21
C LEU A 4 -6.34 11.84 -15.08
N LEU A 5 -6.22 10.55 -15.41
CA LEU A 5 -5.82 9.51 -14.45
C LEU A 5 -4.29 9.33 -14.33
N ARG A 6 -3.49 9.99 -15.17
CA ARG A 6 -2.04 9.75 -15.26
C ARG A 6 -1.19 10.53 -14.27
N ILE A 7 -1.75 11.50 -13.59
CA ILE A 7 -0.96 12.49 -12.86
C ILE A 7 -0.53 11.97 -11.47
N THR A 8 -1.36 11.20 -10.78
CA THR A 8 -1.01 10.62 -9.47
C THR A 8 -0.48 9.18 -9.58
N LEU A 9 -0.66 8.53 -10.73
CA LEU A 9 -0.21 7.16 -11.01
C LEU A 9 1.17 7.10 -11.70
N PHE A 10 1.99 8.16 -11.64
CA PHE A 10 3.34 8.14 -12.24
C PHE A 10 4.23 7.01 -11.70
N VAL A 11 3.90 6.46 -10.53
CA VAL A 11 4.59 5.30 -9.91
C VAL A 11 3.80 3.99 -10.07
N VAL A 12 2.52 4.05 -10.47
CA VAL A 12 1.53 2.95 -10.34
C VAL A 12 0.78 2.66 -11.66
N LYS A 13 1.33 3.05 -12.81
CA LYS A 13 0.82 2.67 -14.14
C LYS A 13 0.50 1.17 -14.33
N PRO A 14 1.20 0.20 -13.70
CA PRO A 14 0.85 -1.21 -13.87
C PRO A 14 -0.47 -1.61 -13.18
N ILE A 15 -0.77 -1.03 -12.00
CA ILE A 15 -1.90 -1.51 -11.17
C ILE A 15 -3.25 -1.08 -11.75
N SER A 16 -3.38 0.15 -12.28
CA SER A 16 -4.64 0.60 -12.88
C SER A 16 -5.03 -0.19 -14.14
N VAL A 17 -4.03 -0.76 -14.84
CA VAL A 17 -4.22 -1.65 -16.01
C VAL A 17 -4.58 -3.06 -15.55
N CYS A 18 -4.10 -3.49 -14.38
CA CYS A 18 -4.40 -4.82 -13.83
C CYS A 18 -5.72 -4.87 -13.04
N CYS A 19 -6.26 -3.72 -12.62
CA CYS A 19 -7.45 -3.66 -11.76
C CYS A 19 -8.72 -3.23 -12.50
N ASP A 20 -8.72 -3.16 -13.85
CA ASP A 20 -9.86 -2.70 -14.67
C ASP A 20 -10.51 -1.42 -14.12
N ILE A 21 -9.70 -0.44 -13.70
CA ILE A 21 -10.22 0.79 -13.10
C ILE A 21 -10.79 1.66 -14.22
N PRO A 22 -12.13 1.81 -14.31
CA PRO A 22 -12.73 2.57 -15.41
C PRO A 22 -12.50 4.07 -15.19
N GLU A 23 -12.55 4.85 -16.28
CA GLU A 23 -12.37 6.29 -16.18
C GLU A 23 -13.52 6.92 -15.37
N LEU A 24 -13.15 7.63 -14.30
CA LEU A 24 -14.10 8.29 -13.40
C LEU A 24 -14.57 9.66 -13.92
N GLY A 25 -14.09 10.17 -15.05
CA GLY A 25 -14.49 11.48 -15.57
C GLY A 25 -15.52 11.38 -16.69
N ASP A 26 -16.40 12.38 -16.81
CA ASP A 26 -17.27 12.47 -17.97
C ASP A 26 -16.45 12.72 -19.25
N PRO A 27 -16.73 12.04 -20.38
CA PRO A 27 -15.91 12.12 -21.59
C PRO A 27 -15.72 13.55 -22.13
N LYS A 28 -16.75 14.39 -22.01
CA LYS A 28 -16.75 15.76 -22.55
C LYS A 28 -15.80 16.71 -21.77
N PRO A 29 -15.94 16.90 -20.44
CA PRO A 29 -14.97 17.64 -19.65
C PRO A 29 -13.53 17.12 -19.79
N LEU A 30 -13.36 15.79 -19.84
CA LEU A 30 -12.05 15.16 -20.04
C LEU A 30 -11.42 15.58 -21.38
N ALA A 31 -12.17 15.50 -22.48
CA ALA A 31 -11.69 15.90 -23.80
C ALA A 31 -11.35 17.40 -23.89
N GLU A 32 -12.15 18.25 -23.26
CA GLU A 32 -11.93 19.70 -23.26
C GLU A 32 -10.69 20.10 -22.45
N CYS A 33 -10.45 19.46 -21.30
CA CYS A 33 -9.32 19.77 -20.43
C CYS A 33 -8.00 19.12 -20.87
N SER A 34 -8.06 18.00 -21.60
CA SER A 34 -6.86 17.26 -22.04
C SER A 34 -6.04 17.96 -23.14
N ASN A 35 -6.61 18.98 -23.80
CA ASN A 35 -5.94 19.72 -24.89
C ASN A 35 -5.15 20.95 -24.42
N MET A 36 -5.30 21.36 -23.16
CA MET A 36 -4.55 22.47 -22.59
C MET A 36 -3.22 21.94 -22.02
N LYS A 37 -2.08 22.50 -22.43
CA LYS A 37 -0.81 22.29 -21.72
C LYS A 37 -0.85 23.05 -20.40
N LEU A 38 -1.61 22.55 -19.43
CA LEU A 38 -1.67 23.15 -18.11
C LEU A 38 -0.40 22.76 -17.33
N GLN A 39 0.09 23.70 -16.53
CA GLN A 39 1.28 23.48 -15.72
C GLN A 39 0.89 22.74 -14.44
N GLY A 40 1.18 21.45 -14.40
CA GLY A 40 1.22 20.67 -13.17
C GLY A 40 -0.07 19.92 -12.79
N PRO A 41 0.06 19.07 -11.76
CA PRO A 41 -0.91 18.02 -11.43
C PRO A 41 -2.29 18.55 -11.01
N CYS A 42 -2.31 19.68 -10.31
CA CYS A 42 -3.54 20.31 -9.86
C CYS A 42 -4.36 20.87 -11.04
N SER A 43 -3.70 21.55 -11.97
CA SER A 43 -4.36 22.34 -13.01
C SER A 43 -5.24 21.48 -13.94
N ASP A 44 -4.77 20.29 -14.28
CA ASP A 44 -5.52 19.35 -15.12
C ASP A 44 -6.81 18.90 -14.41
N VAL A 45 -6.69 18.39 -13.18
CA VAL A 45 -7.82 17.89 -12.38
C VAL A 45 -8.80 19.02 -12.06
N GLN A 46 -8.27 20.20 -11.74
CA GLN A 46 -9.04 21.42 -11.48
C GLN A 46 -9.93 21.78 -12.67
N CYS A 47 -9.39 21.77 -13.90
CA CYS A 47 -10.17 22.05 -15.11
C CYS A 47 -11.37 21.13 -15.24
N VAL A 48 -11.16 19.82 -15.03
CA VAL A 48 -12.23 18.82 -15.14
C VAL A 48 -13.28 19.04 -14.07
N PHE A 49 -12.85 19.23 -12.82
CA PHE A 49 -13.77 19.46 -11.71
C PHE A 49 -14.60 20.74 -11.88
N GLU A 50 -14.01 21.81 -12.42
CA GLU A 50 -14.74 23.04 -12.75
C GLU A 50 -15.77 22.81 -13.86
N LYS A 51 -15.37 22.17 -14.98
CA LYS A 51 -16.27 21.92 -16.11
C LYS A 51 -17.38 20.91 -15.81
N SER A 52 -17.13 19.97 -14.90
CA SER A 52 -18.13 19.02 -14.42
C SER A 52 -19.03 19.59 -13.32
N GLY A 53 -18.80 20.82 -12.86
CA GLY A 53 -19.58 21.44 -11.78
C GLY A 53 -19.33 20.83 -10.40
N PHE A 54 -18.21 20.14 -10.22
CA PHE A 54 -17.81 19.52 -8.95
C PHE A 54 -17.21 20.52 -7.98
N LEU A 55 -16.91 21.75 -8.40
CA LEU A 55 -16.45 22.81 -7.51
C LEU A 55 -17.42 23.98 -7.48
N VAL A 56 -17.61 24.52 -6.29
CA VAL A 56 -18.16 25.85 -6.01
C VAL A 56 -16.98 26.77 -5.73
N GLU A 57 -16.95 27.95 -6.34
CA GLU A 57 -15.93 28.98 -6.09
C GLU A 57 -14.47 28.48 -6.23
N LYS A 58 -14.24 27.49 -7.11
CA LYS A 58 -12.93 26.88 -7.43
C LYS A 58 -12.21 26.12 -6.32
N GLN A 59 -12.55 26.30 -5.04
CA GLN A 59 -11.85 25.62 -3.94
C GLN A 59 -12.78 24.85 -2.99
N THR A 60 -14.08 24.88 -3.23
CA THR A 60 -15.07 24.17 -2.41
C THR A 60 -15.66 23.01 -3.22
N LEU A 61 -15.63 21.79 -2.69
CA LEU A 61 -16.26 20.64 -3.33
C LEU A 61 -17.78 20.79 -3.29
N ASN A 62 -18.43 20.72 -4.46
CA ASN A 62 -19.86 20.45 -4.55
C ASN A 62 -20.12 18.97 -4.23
N LYS A 63 -20.28 18.66 -2.94
CA LYS A 63 -20.40 17.29 -2.43
C LYS A 63 -21.55 16.53 -3.10
N GLU A 64 -22.67 17.20 -3.32
CA GLU A 64 -23.86 16.59 -3.94
C GLU A 64 -23.62 16.26 -5.40
N ALA A 65 -23.10 17.21 -6.19
CA ALA A 65 -22.81 16.97 -7.61
C ALA A 65 -21.79 15.84 -7.80
N TYR A 66 -20.72 15.83 -7.00
CA TYR A 66 -19.69 14.80 -7.10
C TYR A 66 -20.17 13.42 -6.61
N ARG A 67 -20.98 13.37 -5.54
CA ARG A 67 -21.60 12.11 -5.09
C ARG A 67 -22.54 11.54 -6.16
N ASN A 68 -23.39 12.38 -6.74
CA ASN A 68 -24.33 11.95 -7.78
C ASN A 68 -23.58 11.45 -9.02
N HIS A 69 -22.45 12.06 -9.35
CA HIS A 69 -21.55 11.59 -10.39
C HIS A 69 -21.02 10.17 -10.12
N LEU A 70 -20.49 9.91 -8.92
CA LEU A 70 -20.01 8.58 -8.55
C LEU A 70 -21.14 7.53 -8.54
N MET A 71 -22.32 7.89 -8.06
CA MET A 71 -23.48 6.98 -8.05
C MET A 71 -23.99 6.67 -9.46
N LYS A 72 -24.01 7.66 -10.36
CA LYS A 72 -24.36 7.46 -11.77
C LYS A 72 -23.31 6.58 -12.46
N TRP A 73 -22.04 6.80 -12.16
CA TRP A 73 -20.95 5.99 -12.69
C TRP A 73 -21.06 4.52 -12.24
N LEU A 74 -21.50 4.28 -11.00
CA LEU A 74 -21.73 2.96 -10.43
C LEU A 74 -22.83 2.16 -11.17
N GLU A 75 -23.79 2.84 -11.82
CA GLU A 75 -24.83 2.16 -12.61
C GLU A 75 -24.23 1.29 -13.74
N SER A 76 -23.09 1.72 -14.29
CA SER A 76 -22.37 1.02 -15.37
C SER A 76 -21.21 0.14 -14.89
N HIS A 77 -20.87 0.18 -13.60
CA HIS A 77 -19.68 -0.47 -13.01
C HIS A 77 -20.01 -1.06 -11.63
N LYS A 78 -21.03 -1.92 -11.56
CA LYS A 78 -21.62 -2.41 -10.30
C LYS A 78 -20.63 -3.14 -9.41
N GLU A 79 -19.60 -3.75 -10.00
CA GLU A 79 -18.49 -4.41 -9.32
C GLU A 79 -17.66 -3.47 -8.43
N TRP A 80 -17.77 -2.15 -8.63
CA TRP A 80 -17.07 -1.13 -7.84
C TRP A 80 -17.89 -0.54 -6.69
N LYS A 81 -19.06 -1.12 -6.38
CA LYS A 81 -19.98 -0.60 -5.36
C LYS A 81 -19.28 -0.27 -4.05
N ASP A 82 -18.55 -1.23 -3.48
CA ASP A 82 -17.89 -1.07 -2.19
C ASP A 82 -16.78 0.00 -2.24
N GLY A 83 -16.06 0.10 -3.36
CA GLY A 83 -15.06 1.14 -3.61
C GLY A 83 -15.67 2.54 -3.68
N ILE A 84 -16.82 2.67 -4.34
CA ILE A 84 -17.56 3.94 -4.46
C ILE A 84 -18.17 4.35 -3.12
N GLU A 85 -18.80 3.42 -2.40
CA GLU A 85 -19.32 3.67 -1.05
C GLU A 85 -18.20 4.12 -0.11
N LYS A 86 -17.04 3.46 -0.17
CA LYS A 86 -15.87 3.87 0.59
C LYS A 86 -15.37 5.25 0.20
N ALA A 87 -15.27 5.56 -1.10
CA ALA A 87 -14.84 6.89 -1.55
C ALA A 87 -15.81 8.01 -1.11
N ILE A 88 -17.12 7.76 -1.15
CA ILE A 88 -18.12 8.72 -0.66
C ILE A 88 -17.91 9.00 0.83
N ASN A 89 -17.74 7.95 1.63
CA ASN A 89 -17.57 8.07 3.07
C ASN A 89 -16.23 8.72 3.45
N ASP A 90 -15.14 8.29 2.83
CA ASP A 90 -13.78 8.69 3.21
C ASP A 90 -13.34 10.01 2.55
N CYS A 91 -13.98 10.44 1.47
CA CYS A 91 -13.48 11.56 0.65
C CYS A 91 -14.48 12.69 0.41
N ILE A 92 -15.78 12.41 0.46
CA ILE A 92 -16.83 13.41 0.19
C ILE A 92 -17.48 13.89 1.49
N ASN A 93 -17.78 12.95 2.39
CA ASN A 93 -18.52 13.24 3.62
C ASN A 93 -17.65 13.87 4.72
N VAL A 94 -16.33 13.87 4.55
CA VAL A 94 -15.37 14.34 5.53
C VAL A 94 -14.52 15.49 4.98
N ASP A 95 -13.81 16.16 5.88
CA ASP A 95 -12.78 17.13 5.50
C ASP A 95 -11.49 16.40 5.17
N ILE A 96 -11.23 16.25 3.88
CA ILE A 96 -10.04 15.56 3.38
C ILE A 96 -8.77 16.39 3.56
N ARG A 97 -7.66 15.68 3.77
CA ARG A 97 -6.31 16.26 3.83
C ARG A 97 -5.88 16.86 2.49
N GLN A 98 -4.92 17.79 2.55
CA GLN A 98 -4.19 18.29 1.39
C GLN A 98 -3.11 17.28 0.96
N TYR A 99 -3.04 16.94 -0.32
CA TYR A 99 -2.08 15.98 -0.88
C TYR A 99 -0.88 16.63 -1.58
N LEU A 100 -1.00 17.91 -1.96
CA LEU A 100 0.09 18.71 -2.54
C LEU A 100 0.64 19.68 -1.51
N ASP A 101 1.82 20.24 -1.77
CA ASP A 101 2.42 21.28 -0.91
C ASP A 101 1.70 22.64 -1.00
N TYR A 102 0.70 22.74 -1.89
CA TYR A 102 -0.17 23.91 -2.06
C TYR A 102 -1.65 23.48 -2.15
N PRO A 103 -2.61 24.36 -1.77
CA PRO A 103 -4.02 24.01 -1.75
C PRO A 103 -4.59 23.72 -3.15
N CYS A 104 -5.19 22.53 -3.32
CA CYS A 104 -5.88 22.17 -4.54
C CYS A 104 -7.02 21.17 -4.27
N LYS A 105 -8.22 21.69 -4.01
CA LYS A 105 -9.34 20.83 -3.60
C LYS A 105 -9.68 19.76 -4.63
N ALA A 106 -9.66 20.09 -5.93
CA ALA A 106 -9.92 19.12 -6.98
C ALA A 106 -8.95 17.94 -6.95
N TYR A 107 -7.66 18.21 -6.81
CA TYR A 107 -6.63 17.18 -6.73
C TYR A 107 -6.75 16.33 -5.46
N ASP A 108 -7.05 16.97 -4.33
CA ASP A 108 -7.20 16.27 -3.05
C ASP A 108 -8.39 15.30 -3.09
N VAL A 109 -9.55 15.76 -3.59
CA VAL A 109 -10.76 14.93 -3.71
C VAL A 109 -10.54 13.79 -4.70
N PHE A 110 -9.96 14.08 -5.85
CA PHE A 110 -9.65 13.09 -6.87
C PHE A 110 -8.68 12.01 -6.34
N THR A 111 -7.60 12.44 -5.69
CA THR A 111 -6.58 11.53 -5.16
C THR A 111 -7.14 10.68 -4.02
N CYS A 112 -7.90 11.29 -3.11
CA CYS A 112 -8.58 10.54 -2.05
C CYS A 112 -9.52 9.48 -2.63
N THR A 113 -10.35 9.85 -3.61
CA THR A 113 -11.32 8.96 -4.26
C THR A 113 -10.62 7.75 -4.89
N GLY A 114 -9.55 7.97 -5.66
CA GLY A 114 -8.77 6.88 -6.25
C GLY A 114 -8.15 5.96 -5.20
N ILE A 115 -7.60 6.51 -4.11
CA ILE A 115 -7.04 5.71 -3.01
C ILE A 115 -8.12 4.88 -2.31
N ALA A 116 -9.28 5.48 -2.02
CA ALA A 116 -10.38 4.80 -1.34
C ALA A 116 -10.90 3.61 -2.15
N MET A 117 -11.10 3.80 -3.46
CA MET A 117 -11.50 2.73 -4.38
C MET A 117 -10.43 1.64 -4.49
N LEU A 118 -9.15 2.01 -4.64
CA LEU A 118 -8.04 1.06 -4.69
C LEU A 118 -7.91 0.25 -3.41
N LYS A 119 -8.15 0.84 -2.23
CA LYS A 119 -8.08 0.12 -0.95
C LYS A 119 -9.07 -1.04 -0.87
N VAL A 120 -10.22 -0.94 -1.52
CA VAL A 120 -11.21 -2.02 -1.59
C VAL A 120 -10.73 -3.11 -2.53
N VAL A 121 -10.29 -2.76 -3.74
CA VAL A 121 -9.79 -3.74 -4.72
C VAL A 121 -8.50 -4.44 -4.26
N LEU A 122 -7.69 -3.75 -3.46
CA LEU A 122 -6.47 -4.29 -2.89
C LEU A 122 -6.68 -4.85 -1.47
N ALA A 123 -7.91 -4.94 -0.97
CA ALA A 123 -8.18 -5.44 0.38
C ALA A 123 -7.66 -6.87 0.57
N ASP A 124 -7.79 -7.70 -0.46
CA ASP A 124 -7.32 -9.09 -0.49
C ASP A 124 -5.82 -9.21 -0.87
N VAL A 125 -5.19 -8.11 -1.28
CA VAL A 125 -3.75 -8.08 -1.59
C VAL A 125 -2.98 -7.79 -0.30
N PRO A 126 -1.97 -8.57 0.09
CA PRO A 126 -1.19 -8.30 1.31
C PRO A 126 -0.60 -6.88 1.34
N PRO A 127 -0.62 -6.16 2.48
CA PRO A 127 -0.20 -4.76 2.56
C PRO A 127 1.21 -4.47 2.02
N HIS A 128 2.14 -5.41 2.15
CA HIS A 128 3.52 -5.29 1.67
C HIS A 128 3.63 -5.36 0.13
N CYS A 129 2.61 -5.87 -0.56
CA CYS A 129 2.53 -5.92 -2.03
C CYS A 129 1.79 -4.72 -2.63
N ARG A 130 1.20 -3.84 -1.82
CA ARG A 130 0.37 -2.70 -2.28
C ARG A 130 1.20 -1.49 -2.73
N GLY A 131 2.52 -1.52 -2.59
CA GLY A 131 3.43 -0.44 -2.95
C GLY A 131 4.36 -0.79 -4.13
N PRO A 132 4.96 0.20 -4.79
CA PRO A 132 6.09 -0.06 -5.68
C PRO A 132 7.21 -0.77 -4.89
N PRO A 133 7.96 -1.71 -5.52
CA PRO A 133 9.05 -2.39 -4.84
C PRO A 133 10.03 -1.36 -4.25
N PRO A 134 10.48 -1.51 -3.00
CA PRO A 134 11.46 -0.62 -2.41
C PRO A 134 12.74 -0.63 -3.27
N ASP A 135 13.25 0.58 -3.57
CA ASP A 135 14.48 0.90 -4.30
C ASP A 135 15.10 -0.22 -5.16
N GLY A 136 14.58 -0.38 -6.38
CA GLY A 136 15.23 -1.22 -7.39
C GLY A 136 15.05 -2.73 -7.19
N ALA A 137 14.27 -3.16 -6.19
CA ALA A 137 13.84 -4.55 -6.07
C ALA A 137 13.12 -4.96 -7.36
N ASN A 138 13.59 -6.05 -7.98
CA ASN A 138 12.95 -6.60 -9.15
C ASN A 138 11.67 -7.30 -8.69
N PRO A 139 10.50 -7.11 -9.32
CA PRO A 139 9.31 -7.92 -9.01
C PRO A 139 9.58 -9.44 -9.05
N ARG A 140 10.59 -9.87 -9.81
CA ARG A 140 11.10 -11.25 -9.83
C ARG A 140 11.82 -11.70 -8.55
N ASP A 141 12.36 -10.77 -7.77
CA ASP A 141 12.98 -11.05 -6.47
C ASP A 141 11.91 -11.31 -5.41
N CYS A 142 10.69 -10.78 -5.62
CA CYS A 142 9.55 -10.94 -4.73
C CYS A 142 8.67 -12.15 -5.07
N CYS A 143 8.88 -12.78 -6.24
CA CYS A 143 7.99 -13.81 -6.74
C CYS A 143 8.68 -14.61 -7.84
N LYS A 144 8.91 -15.91 -7.62
CA LYS A 144 9.62 -16.78 -8.57
C LYS A 144 8.69 -17.25 -9.68
N LEU A 145 8.24 -16.32 -10.52
CA LEU A 145 7.59 -16.69 -11.77
C LEU A 145 8.63 -17.28 -12.73
N PRO A 146 8.36 -18.43 -13.36
CA PRO A 146 9.14 -18.88 -14.48
C PRO A 146 9.20 -17.79 -15.58
N LYS A 147 10.24 -17.81 -16.40
CA LYS A 147 10.37 -16.82 -17.47
C LYS A 147 9.51 -17.28 -18.65
N VAL A 148 8.48 -16.51 -18.98
CA VAL A 148 7.70 -16.70 -20.22
C VAL A 148 8.57 -16.40 -21.46
N PHE A 149 9.33 -15.29 -21.40
CA PHE A 149 10.28 -14.88 -22.43
C PHE A 149 11.71 -14.84 -21.87
N THR A 150 12.66 -15.35 -22.65
CA THR A 150 14.09 -15.38 -22.37
C THR A 150 14.75 -14.01 -22.65
N GLU A 151 15.98 -13.80 -22.16
CA GLU A 151 16.70 -12.55 -22.45
C GLU A 151 17.06 -12.45 -23.95
N GLU A 152 17.26 -13.60 -24.58
CA GLU A 152 17.49 -13.75 -26.00
C GLU A 152 16.28 -13.27 -26.81
N ASP A 153 15.05 -13.64 -26.43
CA ASP A 153 13.83 -13.20 -27.12
C ASP A 153 13.69 -11.67 -27.08
N PHE A 154 13.93 -11.07 -25.90
CA PHE A 154 13.90 -9.62 -25.75
C PHE A 154 14.94 -8.93 -26.63
N LYS A 155 16.16 -9.47 -26.67
CA LYS A 155 17.25 -8.92 -27.49
C LYS A 155 16.93 -9.00 -28.98
N GLU A 156 16.42 -10.13 -29.45
CA GLU A 156 16.05 -10.35 -30.86
C GLU A 156 14.91 -9.42 -31.30
N CYS A 157 13.95 -9.15 -30.41
CA CYS A 157 12.87 -8.20 -30.66
C CYS A 157 13.23 -6.73 -30.39
N GLY A 158 14.50 -6.41 -30.15
CA GLY A 158 14.99 -5.04 -29.95
C GLY A 158 14.48 -4.38 -28.67
N ILE A 159 14.15 -5.17 -27.65
CA ILE A 159 13.70 -4.70 -26.33
C ILE A 159 14.94 -4.58 -25.44
N GLU A 160 15.35 -3.34 -25.18
CA GLU A 160 16.50 -3.06 -24.31
C GLU A 160 16.18 -3.31 -22.83
N LYS A 161 17.20 -3.62 -22.03
CA LYS A 161 17.04 -3.75 -20.58
C LYS A 161 16.50 -2.44 -20.00
N PRO A 162 15.57 -2.50 -19.03
CA PRO A 162 14.94 -1.30 -18.49
C PRO A 162 15.99 -0.35 -17.91
N SER A 163 16.03 0.88 -18.44
CA SER A 163 16.73 2.00 -17.79
C SER A 163 15.85 2.55 -16.65
N LYS A 164 16.40 3.48 -15.85
CA LYS A 164 15.62 4.16 -14.78
C LYS A 164 14.35 4.84 -15.31
N GLU A 165 14.25 5.08 -16.62
CA GLU A 165 13.04 5.53 -17.30
C GLU A 165 12.26 4.33 -17.88
N ARG A 166 11.23 3.86 -17.16
CA ARG A 166 10.31 2.84 -17.69
C ARG A 166 9.48 3.41 -18.85
N LYS A 167 9.88 3.14 -20.09
CA LYS A 167 9.09 3.42 -21.30
C LYS A 167 8.26 2.18 -21.66
N VAL A 168 7.01 2.39 -22.07
CA VAL A 168 6.17 1.32 -22.63
C VAL A 168 6.84 0.84 -23.93
N PRO A 169 7.08 -0.47 -24.12
CA PRO A 169 7.64 -0.99 -25.36
C PRO A 169 6.75 -0.63 -26.55
N GLU A 170 7.39 -0.31 -27.68
CA GLU A 170 6.69 -0.10 -28.94
C GLU A 170 5.94 -1.37 -29.36
N CYS A 171 4.77 -1.20 -29.96
CA CYS A 171 3.89 -2.29 -30.36
C CYS A 171 4.55 -3.32 -31.28
N SER A 172 5.40 -2.87 -32.20
CA SER A 172 6.19 -3.73 -33.08
C SER A 172 7.05 -4.73 -32.31
N LYS A 173 7.57 -4.34 -31.14
CA LYS A 173 8.42 -5.19 -30.30
C LYS A 173 7.60 -6.27 -29.56
N GLN A 174 6.40 -5.94 -29.10
CA GLN A 174 5.50 -6.93 -28.50
C GLN A 174 4.90 -7.88 -29.54
N ILE A 175 4.58 -7.38 -30.73
CA ILE A 175 4.17 -8.24 -31.85
C ILE A 175 5.28 -9.23 -32.20
N CYS A 176 6.54 -8.78 -32.24
CA CYS A 176 7.68 -9.67 -32.47
C CYS A 176 7.75 -10.80 -31.42
N LEU A 177 7.63 -10.48 -30.12
CA LEU A 177 7.64 -11.49 -29.07
C LEU A 177 6.50 -12.49 -29.22
N LEU A 178 5.27 -12.03 -29.40
CA LEU A 178 4.10 -12.92 -29.49
C LEU A 178 4.15 -13.81 -30.73
N LYS A 179 4.57 -13.28 -31.89
CA LYS A 179 4.72 -14.08 -33.12
C LYS A 179 5.71 -15.22 -32.96
N ARG A 180 6.80 -15.01 -32.23
CA ARG A 180 7.83 -16.03 -32.02
C ARG A 180 7.32 -17.26 -31.27
N TYR A 181 6.24 -17.09 -30.52
CA TYR A 181 5.56 -18.17 -29.79
C TYR A 181 4.22 -18.54 -30.43
N GLU A 182 3.97 -18.12 -31.68
CA GLU A 182 2.74 -18.40 -32.42
C GLU A 182 1.46 -17.90 -31.71
N LEU A 183 1.57 -16.81 -30.95
CA LEU A 183 0.48 -16.23 -30.13
C LEU A 183 -0.30 -15.12 -30.84
N MET A 184 -0.13 -14.97 -32.15
CA MET A 184 -0.76 -13.92 -32.96
C MET A 184 -1.56 -14.58 -34.09
N LYS A 185 -2.78 -14.09 -34.34
CA LYS A 185 -3.58 -14.50 -35.52
C LYS A 185 -3.04 -13.85 -36.79
N ASP A 186 -2.57 -12.61 -36.67
CA ASP A 186 -2.01 -11.80 -37.76
C ASP A 186 -1.06 -10.71 -37.22
N ASP A 187 -0.72 -9.72 -38.04
CA ASP A 187 0.21 -8.64 -37.67
C ASP A 187 -0.35 -7.66 -36.63
N THR A 188 -1.62 -7.77 -36.29
CA THR A 188 -2.36 -6.81 -35.45
C THR A 188 -3.10 -7.46 -34.28
N ASN A 189 -3.63 -8.67 -34.48
CA ASN A 189 -4.55 -9.33 -33.56
C ASN A 189 -3.88 -10.49 -32.82
N VAL A 190 -4.08 -10.54 -31.50
CA VAL A 190 -3.57 -11.61 -30.65
C VAL A 190 -4.45 -12.86 -30.79
N ASP A 191 -3.82 -14.03 -30.86
CA ASP A 191 -4.54 -15.29 -30.79
C ASP A 191 -4.82 -15.67 -29.33
N LYS A 192 -5.97 -15.21 -28.81
CA LYS A 192 -6.37 -15.48 -27.42
C LYS A 192 -6.48 -16.98 -27.11
N ASP A 193 -6.84 -17.81 -28.09
CA ASP A 193 -6.95 -19.26 -27.92
C ASP A 193 -5.56 -19.89 -27.82
N ALA A 194 -4.62 -19.45 -28.66
CA ALA A 194 -3.22 -19.87 -28.56
C ALA A 194 -2.56 -19.37 -27.26
N VAL A 195 -2.88 -18.16 -26.80
CA VAL A 195 -2.41 -17.65 -25.50
C VAL A 195 -2.95 -18.49 -24.35
N ALA A 196 -4.24 -18.87 -24.37
CA ALA A 196 -4.81 -19.75 -23.37
C ALA A 196 -4.09 -21.11 -23.33
N ALA A 197 -3.91 -21.76 -24.49
CA ALA A 197 -3.21 -23.04 -24.58
C ALA A 197 -1.73 -22.95 -24.17
N PHE A 198 -1.07 -21.82 -24.48
CA PHE A 198 0.28 -21.54 -24.04
C PHE A 198 0.37 -21.45 -22.51
N LEU A 199 -0.59 -20.76 -21.87
CA LEU A 199 -0.64 -20.65 -20.41
C LEU A 199 -0.92 -22.00 -19.74
N ASP A 200 -1.80 -22.83 -20.32
CA ASP A 200 -2.07 -24.17 -19.80
C ASP A 200 -0.79 -25.00 -19.77
N LYS A 201 -0.07 -25.04 -20.90
CA LYS A 201 1.22 -25.71 -21.00
C LYS A 201 2.27 -25.14 -20.04
N TYR A 202 2.24 -23.84 -19.84
CA TYR A 202 3.15 -23.14 -18.94
C TYR A 202 2.95 -23.52 -17.45
N SER A 203 1.75 -23.96 -17.08
CA SER A 203 1.41 -24.47 -15.73
C SER A 203 1.38 -26.01 -15.62
N GLU A 204 1.78 -26.74 -16.66
CA GLU A 204 1.81 -28.21 -16.61
C GLU A 204 2.76 -28.70 -15.51
N GLY A 205 2.23 -29.47 -14.55
CA GLY A 205 2.99 -30.04 -13.44
C GLY A 205 3.08 -29.18 -12.18
N ASP A 206 2.38 -28.04 -12.12
CA ASP A 206 2.31 -27.14 -10.95
C ASP A 206 0.84 -26.76 -10.64
N GLU A 207 0.23 -27.42 -9.64
CA GLU A 207 -1.20 -27.26 -9.29
C GLU A 207 -1.54 -25.84 -8.79
N ASP A 208 -0.62 -25.21 -8.06
CA ASP A 208 -0.77 -23.85 -7.54
C ASP A 208 -0.77 -22.84 -8.71
N MET A 209 0.09 -23.07 -9.69
CA MET A 209 0.19 -22.27 -10.90
C MET A 209 -1.00 -22.46 -11.85
N GLN A 210 -1.62 -23.64 -11.88
CA GLN A 210 -2.82 -23.90 -12.68
C GLN A 210 -4.00 -23.04 -12.23
N SER A 211 -4.21 -22.91 -10.92
CA SER A 211 -5.25 -22.06 -10.35
C SER A 211 -5.06 -20.60 -10.74
N ALA A 212 -3.81 -20.12 -10.73
CA ALA A 212 -3.46 -18.77 -11.16
C ALA A 212 -3.60 -18.55 -12.67
N VAL A 213 -3.26 -19.56 -13.47
CA VAL A 213 -3.47 -19.55 -14.93
C VAL A 213 -4.97 -19.44 -15.24
N GLU A 214 -5.83 -20.21 -14.60
CA GLU A 214 -7.28 -20.13 -14.81
C GLU A 214 -7.85 -18.75 -14.48
N ALA A 215 -7.48 -18.20 -13.31
CA ALA A 215 -7.88 -16.84 -12.93
C ALA A 215 -7.36 -15.79 -13.94
N THR A 216 -6.13 -15.96 -14.43
CA THR A 216 -5.53 -15.07 -15.44
C THR A 216 -6.25 -15.17 -16.78
N LYS A 217 -6.61 -16.37 -17.25
CA LYS A 217 -7.38 -16.56 -18.49
C LYS A 217 -8.75 -15.90 -18.39
N GLN A 218 -9.47 -16.12 -17.29
CA GLN A 218 -10.77 -15.50 -17.04
C GLN A 218 -10.71 -13.98 -17.09
N LYS A 219 -9.65 -13.41 -16.53
CA LYS A 219 -9.48 -11.96 -16.46
C LYS A 219 -9.00 -11.34 -17.78
N CYS A 220 -8.00 -11.94 -18.40
CA CYS A 220 -7.26 -11.30 -19.49
C CYS A 220 -7.72 -11.69 -20.89
N LEU A 221 -8.38 -12.85 -21.04
CA LEU A 221 -8.72 -13.41 -22.35
C LEU A 221 -10.23 -13.43 -22.60
N ASN A 222 -11.05 -13.70 -21.57
CA ASN A 222 -12.50 -13.85 -21.73
C ASN A 222 -13.25 -12.51 -21.88
N ASN A 223 -12.66 -11.42 -21.41
CA ASN A 223 -13.25 -10.08 -21.51
C ASN A 223 -12.44 -9.20 -22.47
N ASP A 224 -13.09 -8.19 -23.03
CA ASP A 224 -12.38 -7.14 -23.75
C ASP A 224 -11.62 -6.27 -22.74
N LEU A 225 -10.29 -6.27 -22.88
CA LEU A 225 -9.43 -5.46 -22.03
C LEU A 225 -9.72 -3.97 -22.23
N PRO A 226 -9.59 -3.13 -21.18
CA PRO A 226 -9.85 -1.70 -21.25
C PRO A 226 -9.18 -1.05 -22.46
N ASN A 227 -9.95 -0.24 -23.19
CA ASN A 227 -9.45 0.39 -24.39
C ASN A 227 -8.54 1.58 -24.07
N ILE A 228 -7.23 1.31 -23.91
CA ILE A 228 -6.20 2.34 -23.72
C ILE A 228 -5.64 2.76 -25.08
N PRO A 229 -5.92 3.98 -25.59
CA PRO A 229 -5.58 4.37 -26.97
C PRO A 229 -4.09 4.40 -27.31
N GLU A 230 -3.23 4.37 -26.28
CA GLU A 230 -1.77 4.47 -26.42
C GLU A 230 -1.07 3.11 -26.28
N ILE A 231 -1.83 2.03 -26.09
CA ILE A 231 -1.33 0.65 -25.94
C ILE A 231 -2.05 -0.22 -26.96
N CYS A 232 -1.32 -0.85 -27.87
CA CYS A 232 -1.90 -1.82 -28.79
C CYS A 232 -2.34 -3.10 -28.06
N GLU A 233 -3.24 -3.85 -28.69
CA GLU A 233 -3.78 -5.09 -28.16
C GLU A 233 -2.70 -6.12 -27.71
N PRO A 234 -1.62 -6.39 -28.48
CA PRO A 234 -0.50 -7.22 -28.03
C PRO A 234 0.09 -6.81 -26.68
N SER A 235 0.33 -5.52 -26.50
CA SER A 235 0.86 -4.98 -25.25
C SER A 235 -0.16 -5.12 -24.12
N LYS A 236 -1.46 -4.89 -24.37
CA LYS A 236 -2.52 -5.06 -23.35
C LYS A 236 -2.55 -6.49 -22.84
N ILE A 237 -2.54 -7.48 -23.73
CA ILE A 237 -2.57 -8.90 -23.36
C ILE A 237 -1.32 -9.28 -22.55
N VAL A 238 -0.12 -8.93 -23.03
CA VAL A 238 1.13 -9.24 -22.32
C VAL A 238 1.15 -8.62 -20.92
N TYR A 239 0.72 -7.37 -20.78
CA TYR A 239 0.66 -6.70 -19.48
C TYR A 239 -0.37 -7.31 -18.55
N CYS A 240 -1.58 -7.60 -19.05
CA CYS A 240 -2.62 -8.22 -18.23
C CYS A 240 -2.18 -9.59 -17.74
N VAL A 241 -1.64 -10.44 -18.62
CA VAL A 241 -1.19 -11.80 -18.27
C VAL A 241 -0.03 -11.73 -17.29
N ALA A 242 1.02 -10.95 -17.56
CA ALA A 242 2.15 -10.83 -16.66
C ALA A 242 1.76 -10.23 -15.29
N GLY A 243 0.88 -9.22 -15.29
CA GLY A 243 0.38 -8.60 -14.08
C GLY A 243 -0.53 -9.51 -13.27
N SER A 244 -1.46 -10.22 -13.90
CA SER A 244 -2.38 -11.14 -13.22
C SER A 244 -1.65 -12.37 -12.68
N MET A 245 -0.72 -12.95 -13.44
CA MET A 245 0.14 -14.04 -12.95
C MET A 245 0.97 -13.61 -11.75
N LEU A 246 1.50 -12.39 -11.74
CA LEU A 246 2.18 -11.83 -10.57
C LEU A 246 1.19 -11.65 -9.40
N MET A 247 0.04 -11.02 -9.63
CA MET A 247 -0.90 -10.77 -8.53
C MET A 247 -1.48 -12.04 -7.92
N VAL A 248 -1.71 -13.11 -8.69
CA VAL A 248 -2.31 -14.36 -8.19
C VAL A 248 -1.26 -15.31 -7.64
N ASN A 249 -0.10 -15.49 -8.30
CA ASN A 249 0.95 -16.36 -7.73
C ASN A 249 1.65 -15.74 -6.53
N CYS A 250 1.77 -14.42 -6.45
CA CYS A 250 2.35 -13.78 -5.27
C CYS A 250 1.33 -13.60 -4.12
N GLN A 251 0.08 -14.07 -4.28
CA GLN A 251 -0.81 -14.37 -3.15
C GLN A 251 -0.48 -15.73 -2.52
N LEU A 252 0.20 -16.63 -3.26
CA LEU A 252 0.55 -17.99 -2.81
C LEU A 252 1.94 -18.06 -2.18
N GLU A 253 2.87 -17.18 -2.56
CA GLU A 253 4.03 -16.87 -1.72
C GLU A 253 3.58 -15.92 -0.61
N GLU A 254 2.88 -16.45 0.41
CA GLU A 254 3.17 -15.96 1.76
C GLU A 254 4.69 -15.88 1.87
N ASN A 255 5.25 -14.83 2.48
CA ASN A 255 6.59 -14.93 3.01
C ASN A 255 6.59 -16.17 3.90
N ILE A 256 7.01 -17.33 3.38
CA ILE A 256 7.06 -18.57 4.14
C ILE A 256 8.13 -18.29 5.16
N LYS A 257 7.69 -17.75 6.28
CA LYS A 257 8.46 -17.53 7.47
C LYS A 257 9.14 -18.87 7.71
N PRO A 258 10.48 -18.95 7.66
CA PRO A 258 11.16 -20.23 7.82
C PRO A 258 10.64 -20.93 9.07
N GLU A 259 10.56 -22.26 9.08
CA GLU A 259 9.98 -22.99 10.23
C GLU A 259 10.62 -22.56 11.57
N ARG A 260 11.93 -22.36 11.56
CA ARG A 260 12.73 -21.84 12.68
C ARG A 260 12.30 -20.46 13.19
N CYS A 261 11.61 -19.67 12.37
CA CYS A 261 11.16 -18.34 12.67
C CYS A 261 9.73 -18.29 13.19
N TYR A 262 8.97 -19.39 13.25
CA TYR A 262 7.60 -19.32 13.79
C TYR A 262 7.56 -18.91 15.26
N GLY A 263 8.60 -19.23 16.04
CA GLY A 263 8.70 -18.92 17.47
C GLY A 263 7.66 -19.71 18.27
N ASP A 264 8.05 -20.24 19.41
CA ASP A 264 7.06 -20.77 20.36
C ASP A 264 6.49 -19.62 21.23
N ASP A 265 5.41 -19.89 21.95
CA ASP A 265 4.80 -18.91 22.86
C ASP A 265 5.82 -18.37 23.88
N ASN A 266 6.80 -19.20 24.25
CA ASN A 266 7.83 -18.84 25.22
C ASN A 266 8.83 -17.81 24.68
N ILE A 267 9.14 -17.80 23.39
CA ILE A 267 9.91 -16.74 22.73
C ILE A 267 9.03 -15.53 22.46
N MET A 268 7.80 -15.74 21.98
CA MET A 268 6.92 -14.65 21.52
C MET A 268 6.39 -13.78 22.65
N ASP A 269 6.01 -14.37 23.78
CA ASP A 269 5.47 -13.61 24.92
C ASP A 269 6.56 -13.06 25.87
N ARG A 270 7.83 -13.40 25.61
CA ARG A 270 8.94 -13.03 26.50
C ARG A 270 9.23 -11.54 26.46
N ARG A 271 9.43 -10.96 27.65
CA ARG A 271 9.69 -9.53 27.85
C ARG A 271 11.16 -9.29 28.19
N CYS A 272 12.05 -9.58 27.23
CA CYS A 272 13.49 -9.42 27.44
C CYS A 272 13.99 -8.00 27.27
N CYS A 273 13.32 -7.20 26.43
CA CYS A 273 13.66 -5.80 26.22
C CYS A 273 13.23 -4.94 27.42
N ILE A 274 14.18 -4.26 28.04
CA ILE A 274 13.96 -3.30 29.12
C ILE A 274 13.58 -1.97 28.47
N PHE A 275 12.35 -1.89 27.97
CA PHE A 275 11.84 -0.71 27.27
C PHE A 275 11.07 0.22 28.24
N PRO A 276 11.61 1.41 28.57
CA PRO A 276 10.92 2.35 29.44
C PRO A 276 9.58 2.79 28.86
N PRO A 277 8.56 3.09 29.69
CA PRO A 277 7.26 3.45 29.18
C PRO A 277 7.33 4.80 28.44
N PHE A 278 6.74 4.86 27.23
CA PHE A 278 6.60 6.12 26.47
C PHE A 278 5.81 7.20 27.22
N PHE A 279 4.85 6.77 28.04
CA PHE A 279 3.97 7.64 28.79
C PHE A 279 4.10 7.37 30.29
N LYS A 280 3.97 8.42 31.10
CA LYS A 280 4.04 8.29 32.55
C LYS A 280 2.87 7.45 33.05
N ARG A 281 3.14 6.58 34.01
CA ARG A 281 2.18 5.58 34.51
C ARG A 281 0.97 6.20 35.20
N ASP A 282 1.18 7.29 35.94
CA ASP A 282 0.13 8.08 36.60
C ASP A 282 -0.84 8.69 35.57
N ILE A 283 -0.32 9.25 34.48
CA ILE A 283 -1.14 9.77 33.38
C ILE A 283 -1.92 8.62 32.72
N ALA A 284 -1.25 7.51 32.40
CA ALA A 284 -1.93 6.34 31.85
C ALA A 284 -3.04 5.80 32.76
N ARG A 285 -2.81 5.70 34.09
CA ARG A 285 -3.83 5.30 35.07
C ARG A 285 -5.02 6.26 35.08
N SER A 286 -4.75 7.56 35.03
CA SER A 286 -5.80 8.58 35.00
C SER A 286 -6.67 8.53 33.72
N CYS A 287 -6.19 7.87 32.67
CA CYS A 287 -6.94 7.57 31.45
C CYS A 287 -7.55 6.16 31.44
N GLY A 288 -7.51 5.44 32.57
CA GLY A 288 -8.15 4.12 32.72
C GLY A 288 -7.23 2.92 32.55
N ALA A 289 -5.92 3.09 32.32
CA ALA A 289 -5.00 1.95 32.25
C ALA A 289 -4.90 1.22 33.61
N ARG A 290 -5.06 -0.10 33.57
CA ARG A 290 -4.79 -0.98 34.71
C ARG A 290 -3.47 -1.70 34.48
N PHE A 291 -2.70 -1.87 35.55
CA PHE A 291 -1.39 -2.53 35.49
C PHE A 291 -1.40 -3.74 36.41
N ALA A 292 -1.15 -4.91 35.85
CA ALA A 292 -0.95 -6.15 36.60
C ALA A 292 0.54 -6.48 36.64
N LEU A 293 1.03 -6.95 37.79
CA LEU A 293 2.37 -7.51 37.90
C LEU A 293 2.44 -8.80 37.07
N MET A 294 3.40 -8.88 36.15
CA MET A 294 3.67 -10.09 35.39
C MET A 294 4.84 -10.86 35.99
N GLU A 295 5.96 -10.15 36.17
CA GLU A 295 7.22 -10.78 36.56
C GLU A 295 8.07 -9.81 37.37
N LEU A 296 8.81 -10.36 38.33
CA LEU A 296 9.81 -9.64 39.11
C LEU A 296 11.16 -10.36 38.97
N VAL A 297 12.04 -9.80 38.15
CA VAL A 297 13.39 -10.31 37.94
C VAL A 297 14.33 -9.62 38.93
N ARG A 298 14.43 -10.19 40.15
CA ARG A 298 15.14 -9.56 41.29
C ARG A 298 16.61 -9.31 41.00
N GLU A 299 17.28 -10.23 40.32
CA GLU A 299 18.72 -10.16 40.00
C GLU A 299 19.07 -8.95 39.14
N HIS A 300 18.12 -8.51 38.30
CA HIS A 300 18.28 -7.37 37.41
C HIS A 300 17.48 -6.14 37.86
N ASN A 301 16.81 -6.21 39.02
CA ASN A 301 15.91 -5.18 39.53
C ASN A 301 14.86 -4.73 38.50
N VAL A 302 14.33 -5.67 37.71
CA VAL A 302 13.33 -5.39 36.67
C VAL A 302 11.96 -5.85 37.15
N THR A 303 10.97 -4.96 37.04
CA THR A 303 9.56 -5.27 37.26
C THR A 303 8.78 -5.13 35.97
N THR A 304 8.28 -6.25 35.46
CA THR A 304 7.45 -6.29 34.25
C THR A 304 5.98 -6.15 34.62
N LEU A 305 5.32 -5.17 34.02
CA LEU A 305 3.88 -4.93 34.21
C LEU A 305 3.13 -5.16 32.90
N ARG A 306 2.02 -5.89 32.96
CA ARG A 306 1.06 -5.94 31.86
C ARG A 306 0.07 -4.81 32.03
N ARG A 307 -0.07 -4.00 30.99
CA ARG A 307 -1.16 -3.03 30.89
C ARG A 307 -2.38 -3.77 30.34
N SER A 308 -3.46 -3.84 31.10
CA SER A 308 -4.78 -4.10 30.54
C SER A 308 -5.44 -2.76 30.24
N ASN A 309 -5.84 -2.58 28.99
CA ASN A 309 -6.67 -1.44 28.63
C ASN A 309 -8.09 -1.71 29.17
N ALA A 310 -8.75 -0.69 29.70
CA ALA A 310 -10.09 -0.81 30.26
C ALA A 310 -11.21 -0.67 29.22
N ASP A 311 -10.89 -0.45 27.95
CA ASP A 311 -11.90 -0.33 26.89
C ASP A 311 -11.32 -0.69 25.52
N GLU A 312 -12.13 -1.37 24.70
CA GLU A 312 -11.86 -1.61 23.27
C GLU A 312 -12.04 -0.33 22.45
N ASN A 313 -12.69 0.68 23.03
CA ASN A 313 -12.88 1.99 22.43
C ASN A 313 -11.61 2.84 22.57
N CYS A 314 -11.32 3.62 21.53
CA CYS A 314 -10.09 4.43 21.42
C CYS A 314 -9.97 5.57 22.45
N ASP A 315 -10.93 5.67 23.38
CA ASP A 315 -11.02 6.68 24.43
C ASP A 315 -9.77 6.71 25.33
N TYR A 316 -9.17 5.54 25.61
CA TYR A 316 -7.90 5.47 26.33
C TYR A 316 -6.81 6.28 25.63
N TRP A 317 -6.63 6.06 24.33
CA TRP A 317 -5.60 6.73 23.54
C TRP A 317 -5.93 8.20 23.32
N LYS A 318 -7.21 8.52 23.08
CA LYS A 318 -7.69 9.91 23.01
C LYS A 318 -7.34 10.67 24.29
N CYS A 319 -7.74 10.16 25.46
CA CYS A 319 -7.39 10.77 26.75
C CYS A 319 -5.87 10.96 26.91
N LEU A 320 -5.09 9.92 26.59
CA LEU A 320 -3.64 9.95 26.75
C LEU A 320 -3.01 11.02 25.86
N LEU A 321 -3.32 11.01 24.57
CA LEU A 321 -2.77 11.96 23.59
C LEU A 321 -3.19 13.41 23.90
N THR A 322 -4.44 13.63 24.32
CA THR A 322 -4.91 14.95 24.78
C THR A 322 -4.09 15.45 25.96
N LYS A 323 -3.82 14.62 26.99
CA LYS A 323 -3.03 15.03 28.17
C LYS A 323 -1.58 15.39 27.85
N TYR A 324 -1.05 14.89 26.74
CA TYR A 324 0.27 15.23 26.23
C TYR A 324 0.25 16.33 25.16
N GLY A 325 -0.92 16.88 24.81
CA GLY A 325 -1.06 17.89 23.76
C GLY A 325 -0.69 17.36 22.37
N MET A 326 -0.87 16.06 22.13
CA MET A 326 -0.49 15.40 20.87
C MET A 326 -1.64 15.30 19.86
N LEU A 327 -2.79 15.90 20.14
CA LEU A 327 -3.90 15.96 19.19
C LEU A 327 -4.02 17.37 18.61
N ASP A 328 -4.40 17.45 17.35
CA ASP A 328 -4.78 18.71 16.69
C ASP A 328 -6.24 19.09 17.01
N SER A 329 -6.74 20.18 16.41
CA SER A 329 -8.11 20.65 16.60
C SER A 329 -9.18 19.68 16.09
N ASN A 330 -8.80 18.74 15.23
CA ASN A 330 -9.66 17.72 14.63
C ASN A 330 -9.52 16.37 15.34
N GLU A 331 -8.87 16.35 16.51
CA GLU A 331 -8.57 15.14 17.30
C GLU A 331 -7.68 14.11 16.58
N ASN A 332 -6.97 14.50 15.53
CA ASN A 332 -5.97 13.64 14.90
C ASN A 332 -4.60 13.82 15.57
N LEU A 333 -3.72 12.84 15.40
CA LEU A 333 -2.36 12.89 15.91
C LEU A 333 -1.60 14.07 15.28
N ASN A 334 -1.23 15.03 16.12
CA ASN A 334 -0.22 16.02 15.79
C ASN A 334 1.17 15.36 15.84
N VAL A 335 1.68 15.03 14.65
CA VAL A 335 2.93 14.28 14.46
C VAL A 335 4.14 15.02 15.02
N ASP A 336 4.16 16.35 14.90
CA ASP A 336 5.27 17.17 15.39
C ASP A 336 5.33 17.18 16.92
N ASN A 337 4.17 17.27 17.58
CA ASN A 337 4.08 17.18 19.03
C ASN A 337 4.43 15.77 19.54
N TYR A 338 3.97 14.74 18.82
CA TYR A 338 4.35 13.36 19.14
C TYR A 338 5.86 13.13 19.03
N PHE A 339 6.48 13.57 17.93
CA PHE A 339 7.93 13.43 17.76
C PHE A 339 8.72 14.31 18.73
N SER A 340 8.24 15.51 19.06
CA SER A 340 8.84 16.33 20.12
C SER A 340 8.80 15.63 21.48
N HIS A 341 7.73 14.89 21.78
CA HIS A 341 7.68 14.06 22.99
C HIS A 341 8.63 12.87 22.91
N LEU A 342 8.74 12.23 21.74
CA LEU A 342 9.71 11.16 21.52
C LEU A 342 11.16 11.65 21.73
N ASP A 343 11.50 12.84 21.25
CA ASP A 343 12.83 13.43 21.41
C ASP A 343 13.14 13.74 22.89
N ARG A 344 12.14 14.20 23.67
CA ARG A 344 12.27 14.33 25.13
C ARG A 344 12.48 12.99 25.81
N TRP A 345 11.76 11.95 25.36
CA TRP A 345 11.94 10.60 25.88
C TRP A 345 13.35 10.08 25.58
N LEU A 346 13.88 10.34 24.38
CA LEU A 346 15.24 9.98 23.97
C LEU A 346 16.32 10.69 24.79
N THR A 347 16.07 11.93 25.20
CA THR A 347 16.98 12.66 26.09
C THR A 347 17.13 11.96 27.45
N LEU A 348 16.08 11.27 27.91
CA LEU A 348 16.09 10.52 29.17
C LEU A 348 16.60 9.09 29.02
N ASN A 349 16.62 8.53 27.80
CA ASN A 349 16.98 7.14 27.50
C ASN A 349 17.90 7.10 26.27
N PRO A 350 19.10 7.72 26.35
CA PRO A 350 19.96 7.97 25.19
C PRO A 350 20.41 6.69 24.46
N GLU A 351 20.47 5.56 25.14
CA GLU A 351 20.81 4.26 24.59
C GLU A 351 19.84 3.75 23.52
N PHE A 352 18.60 4.26 23.50
CA PHE A 352 17.60 3.92 22.49
C PHE A 352 17.64 4.85 21.27
N ASN A 353 18.43 5.93 21.29
CA ASN A 353 18.41 6.95 20.24
C ASN A 353 18.63 6.40 18.83
N PRO A 354 19.67 5.58 18.54
CA PRO A 354 19.90 5.08 17.19
C PRO A 354 18.72 4.26 16.65
N ILE A 355 18.10 3.47 17.52
CA ILE A 355 17.04 2.53 17.15
C ILE A 355 15.71 3.25 16.98
N LEU A 356 15.38 4.20 17.87
CA LEU A 356 14.12 4.94 17.79
C LEU A 356 14.08 5.95 16.65
N VAL A 357 15.22 6.58 16.31
CA VAL A 357 15.30 7.42 15.11
C VAL A 357 15.02 6.58 13.86
N THR A 358 15.58 5.38 13.78
CA THR A 358 15.34 4.46 12.67
C THR A 358 13.89 3.96 12.66
N ALA A 359 13.37 3.52 13.81
CA ALA A 359 11.97 3.08 13.97
C ALA A 359 10.99 4.18 13.56
N ARG A 360 11.27 5.43 13.92
CA ARG A 360 10.47 6.60 13.54
C ARG A 360 10.38 6.74 12.02
N VAL A 361 11.51 6.71 11.31
CA VAL A 361 11.53 6.84 9.85
C VAL A 361 10.81 5.65 9.22
N TYR A 362 11.19 4.43 9.61
CA TYR A 362 10.61 3.19 9.09
C TYR A 362 9.07 3.16 9.25
N CYS A 363 8.58 3.31 10.48
CA CYS A 363 7.14 3.23 10.76
C CYS A 363 6.35 4.38 10.15
N ARG A 364 6.94 5.59 10.06
CA ARG A 364 6.30 6.73 9.41
C ARG A 364 6.16 6.46 7.91
N ASP A 365 7.20 5.93 7.27
CA ASP A 365 7.19 5.66 5.84
C ASP A 365 6.23 4.50 5.52
N LEU A 366 6.23 3.43 6.34
CA LEU A 366 5.28 2.32 6.26
C LEU A 366 3.82 2.77 6.41
N LYS A 367 3.56 3.73 7.29
CA LYS A 367 2.21 4.26 7.56
C LYS A 367 1.94 5.60 6.87
N ARG A 368 2.77 6.04 5.92
CA ARG A 368 2.70 7.38 5.31
C ARG A 368 1.33 7.70 4.72
N HIS A 369 0.66 6.69 4.18
CA HIS A 369 -0.66 6.83 3.57
C HIS A 369 -1.80 7.00 4.59
N TYR A 370 -1.57 6.72 5.86
CA TYR A 370 -2.57 6.81 6.94
C TYR A 370 -2.51 8.12 7.74
N PHE A 371 -1.51 8.98 7.51
CA PHE A 371 -1.44 10.27 8.21
C PHE A 371 -2.43 11.31 7.64
N PRO A 372 -3.01 12.21 8.45
CA PRO A 372 -2.89 12.27 9.91
C PRO A 372 -3.66 11.11 10.55
N LEU A 373 -3.07 10.48 11.56
CA LEU A 373 -3.65 9.30 12.21
C LEU A 373 -4.77 9.72 13.15
N THR A 374 -5.92 9.05 13.11
CA THR A 374 -6.92 9.15 14.17
C THR A 374 -6.37 8.59 15.49
N THR A 375 -7.06 8.84 16.61
CA THR A 375 -6.68 8.27 17.92
C THR A 375 -6.67 6.74 17.92
N CYS A 376 -7.50 6.11 17.08
CA CYS A 376 -7.53 4.65 16.93
C CYS A 376 -6.31 4.15 16.16
N GLU A 377 -6.00 4.77 15.03
CA GLU A 377 -4.86 4.38 14.17
C GLU A 377 -3.51 4.68 14.82
N PHE A 378 -3.45 5.61 15.78
CA PHE A 378 -2.27 5.84 16.60
C PHE A 378 -1.78 4.55 17.28
N PHE A 379 -2.69 3.67 17.71
CA PHE A 379 -2.30 2.43 18.36
C PHE A 379 -1.42 1.56 17.46
N ASP A 380 -1.80 1.40 16.20
CA ASP A 380 -1.05 0.59 15.24
C ASP A 380 0.30 1.21 14.90
N PHE A 381 0.37 2.54 14.78
CA PHE A 381 1.62 3.25 14.58
C PHE A 381 2.56 3.10 15.79
N GLN A 382 2.01 3.20 17.00
CA GLN A 382 2.74 3.02 18.24
C GLN A 382 3.19 1.56 18.44
N LEU A 383 2.40 0.59 17.97
CA LEU A 383 2.78 -0.83 17.92
C LEU A 383 3.93 -1.08 16.96
N CYS A 384 3.94 -0.47 15.77
CA CYS A 384 5.06 -0.55 14.84
C CYS A 384 6.36 -0.09 15.51
N ILE A 385 6.36 1.10 16.12
CA ILE A 385 7.55 1.63 16.80
C ILE A 385 8.01 0.68 17.91
N ARG A 386 7.07 0.16 18.71
CA ARG A 386 7.39 -0.76 19.80
C ARG A 386 7.92 -2.11 19.29
N GLY A 387 7.34 -2.64 18.22
CA GLY A 387 7.79 -3.87 17.56
C GLY A 387 9.24 -3.72 17.10
N TYR A 388 9.51 -2.66 16.35
CA TYR A 388 10.86 -2.33 15.89
C TYR A 388 11.86 -2.24 17.04
N VAL A 389 11.52 -1.50 18.12
CA VAL A 389 12.43 -1.37 19.27
C VAL A 389 12.60 -2.69 20.02
N ASN A 390 11.57 -3.53 20.12
CA ASN A 390 11.71 -4.84 20.75
C ASN A 390 12.71 -5.70 19.96
N VAL A 391 12.55 -5.81 18.63
CA VAL A 391 13.45 -6.60 17.78
C VAL A 391 14.89 -6.08 17.86
N HIS A 392 15.07 -4.77 17.91
CA HIS A 392 16.38 -4.12 17.92
C HIS A 392 16.84 -3.69 19.32
N CYS A 393 16.32 -4.28 20.39
CA CYS A 393 16.46 -3.71 21.72
C CYS A 393 17.93 -3.56 22.17
N PRO A 394 18.36 -2.34 22.58
CA PRO A 394 19.73 -2.10 23.02
C PRO A 394 19.95 -2.57 24.47
N LEU A 395 18.90 -2.53 25.29
CA LEU A 395 18.91 -2.94 26.69
C LEU A 395 18.01 -4.14 26.90
N TYR A 396 18.61 -5.31 27.11
CA TYR A 396 17.87 -6.54 27.38
C TYR A 396 18.43 -7.25 28.59
N ILE A 397 17.58 -8.02 29.24
CA ILE A 397 17.90 -8.83 30.42
C ILE A 397 18.98 -9.86 30.04
N GLN A 398 20.06 -9.95 30.82
CA GLN A 398 21.19 -10.85 30.57
C GLN A 398 20.97 -12.24 31.18
N SER A 399 19.78 -12.81 30.95
CA SER A 399 19.48 -14.20 31.30
C SER A 399 19.72 -15.10 30.09
N LYS A 400 19.93 -16.39 30.33
CA LYS A 400 20.13 -17.40 29.27
C LYS A 400 19.01 -17.33 28.24
N GLU A 401 17.77 -17.28 28.70
CA GLU A 401 16.60 -17.31 27.85
C GLU A 401 16.40 -16.01 27.06
N CYS A 402 16.84 -14.87 27.60
CA CYS A 402 16.80 -13.60 26.89
C CYS A 402 17.91 -13.44 25.85
N ILE A 403 19.00 -14.21 26.00
CA ILE A 403 20.01 -14.37 24.96
C ILE A 403 19.42 -15.21 23.81
N GLU A 404 18.80 -16.36 24.11
CA GLU A 404 18.12 -17.20 23.10
C GLU A 404 17.05 -16.42 22.33
N TRP A 405 16.23 -15.63 23.04
CA TRP A 405 15.25 -14.72 22.45
C TRP A 405 15.89 -13.71 21.49
N LYS A 406 17.01 -13.11 21.89
CA LYS A 406 17.70 -12.13 21.05
C LYS A 406 18.31 -12.75 19.81
N GLU A 407 18.88 -13.95 19.93
CA GLU A 407 19.41 -14.72 18.79
C GLU A 407 18.31 -15.04 17.78
N PHE A 408 17.15 -15.50 18.26
CA PHE A 408 15.97 -15.73 17.42
C PHE A 408 15.57 -14.48 16.62
N TYR A 409 15.43 -13.33 17.29
CA TYR A 409 15.05 -12.10 16.60
C TYR A 409 16.15 -11.58 15.67
N ASN A 410 17.44 -11.79 15.98
CA ASN A 410 18.52 -11.44 15.07
C ASN A 410 18.44 -12.22 13.75
N ASP A 411 18.09 -13.51 13.84
CA ASP A 411 17.97 -14.43 12.70
C ASP A 411 16.67 -14.22 11.89
N CYS A 412 15.61 -13.77 12.55
CA CYS A 412 14.26 -13.71 11.98
C CYS A 412 13.67 -12.29 11.89
N LYS A 413 14.43 -11.24 12.20
CA LYS A 413 13.95 -9.85 12.26
C LYS A 413 13.15 -9.37 11.06
N GLU A 414 13.48 -9.82 9.86
CA GLU A 414 12.79 -9.43 8.62
C GLU A 414 11.31 -9.86 8.58
N TYR A 415 10.92 -10.86 9.37
CA TYR A 415 9.53 -11.35 9.48
C TYR A 415 8.74 -10.72 10.64
N TYR A 416 9.37 -9.88 11.45
CA TYR A 416 8.79 -9.33 12.69
C TYR A 416 8.77 -7.80 12.75
N ILE A 417 9.28 -7.12 11.72
CA ILE A 417 9.40 -5.66 11.63
C ILE A 417 8.35 -5.08 10.69
#